data_AF-A0A934L535-F1
#
_entry.id   AF-A0A934L535-F1
#
_cell.length_a   1.000
_cell.length_b   1.000
_cell.length_c   1.000
_cell.angle_alpha   90.00
_cell.angle_beta   90.00
_cell.angle_gamma   90.00
#
_symmetry.space_group_name_H-M   'P 1'
#
loop_
_entity.id
_entity.type
_entity.pdbx_description
1 polymer ?
#
loop_
_entity_poly.entity_id
_entity_poly.type
_entity_poly.pdbx_seq_one_letter_code
_entity_poly.pdbx_strand_id
1 'polypeptide(L)'
;MPRSPFDPPFKTPATVQEGGSFVIEAGKGTEKVEVSVPGHGMRVVRIVDGRGEFQVPPGVRGGTPIFVDDGRVPNPHTTTVWVVGGQSP
;
A
#
# COMPACT_ATOMS: atom_id res chain seq x y z
N MET A 1 -21.54 -7.10 23.76
CA MET A 1 -20.70 -7.72 22.70
C MET A 1 -19.59 -6.73 22.40
N PRO A 2 -18.30 -7.02 22.64
CA PRO A 2 -17.27 -6.08 22.21
C PRO A 2 -17.25 -6.11 20.68
N ARG A 3 -17.41 -4.94 20.06
CA ARG A 3 -17.17 -4.74 18.63
C ARG A 3 -15.85 -5.41 18.30
N SER A 4 -15.85 -6.42 17.43
CA SER A 4 -14.61 -6.81 16.76
C SER A 4 -14.15 -5.53 16.06
N PRO A 5 -13.06 -4.89 16.51
CA PRO A 5 -12.54 -3.80 15.73
C PRO A 5 -12.08 -4.48 14.46
N PHE A 6 -12.69 -4.12 13.33
CA PHE A 6 -12.02 -4.28 12.06
C PHE A 6 -10.81 -3.35 12.14
N ASP A 7 -9.78 -3.78 12.85
CA ASP A 7 -8.48 -3.14 12.89
C ASP A 7 -7.86 -3.61 11.58
N PRO A 8 -7.87 -2.77 10.53
CA PRO A 8 -7.40 -3.20 9.23
C PRO A 8 -5.97 -3.72 9.43
N PRO A 9 -5.63 -4.87 8.85
CA PRO A 9 -4.38 -5.59 9.14
C PRO A 9 -3.13 -4.76 8.82
N PHE A 10 -3.29 -3.60 8.17
CA PHE A 10 -2.28 -2.60 7.91
C PHE A 10 -2.91 -1.24 7.57
N LYS A 11 -2.08 -0.18 7.58
CA LYS A 11 -2.41 1.20 7.26
C LYS A 11 -1.43 1.73 6.22
N THR A 12 -1.94 2.55 5.31
CA THR A 12 -1.17 3.24 4.27
C THR A 12 -1.64 4.70 4.21
N PRO A 13 -0.82 5.63 3.69
CA PRO A 13 -1.34 6.95 3.35
C PRO A 13 -2.39 6.83 2.25
N ALA A 14 -3.25 7.84 2.13
CA ALA A 14 -4.23 7.92 1.03
C ALA A 14 -3.56 8.28 -0.31
N THR A 15 -2.42 8.96 -0.27
CA THR A 15 -1.73 9.48 -1.46
C THR A 15 -0.22 9.34 -1.36
N VAL A 16 0.47 9.24 -2.50
CA VAL A 16 1.93 9.30 -2.63
C VAL A 16 2.34 10.11 -3.86
N GLN A 17 3.46 10.82 -3.83
CA GLN A 17 3.95 11.55 -5.00
C GLN A 17 4.53 10.62 -6.06
N GLU A 18 4.50 11.05 -7.32
CA GLU A 18 5.29 10.43 -8.39
C GLU A 18 6.77 10.29 -7.99
N GLY A 19 7.33 9.10 -8.17
CA GLY A 19 8.72 8.82 -7.78
C GLY A 19 8.97 8.83 -6.26
N GLY A 20 7.95 9.04 -5.42
CA GLY A 20 8.06 8.97 -3.97
C GLY A 20 8.02 7.53 -3.43
N SER A 21 8.16 7.41 -2.12
CA SER A 21 7.89 6.17 -1.38
C SER A 21 6.78 6.39 -0.36
N PHE A 22 6.18 5.30 0.09
CA PHE A 22 5.28 5.33 1.25
C PHE A 22 5.54 4.16 2.18
N VAL A 23 5.20 4.36 3.45
CA VAL A 23 5.28 3.35 4.50
C VAL A 23 3.93 2.68 4.68
N ILE A 24 3.98 1.37 4.84
CA ILE A 24 2.88 0.48 5.19
C ILE A 24 3.08 0.10 6.65
N GLU A 25 2.18 0.52 7.53
CA GLU A 25 2.20 0.14 8.94
C GLU A 25 1.31 -1.09 9.12
N ALA A 26 1.88 -2.24 9.42
CA ALA A 26 1.14 -3.49 9.54
C ALA A 26 0.88 -3.87 11.00
N GLY A 27 -0.27 -4.50 11.22
CA GLY A 27 -0.69 -5.06 12.50
C GLY A 27 0.15 -6.26 12.92
N LYS A 28 0.00 -6.65 14.19
CA LYS A 28 0.78 -7.73 14.79
C LYS A 28 0.66 -9.02 13.99
N GLY A 29 1.81 -9.59 13.66
CA GLY A 29 1.93 -10.88 12.99
C GLY A 29 1.96 -10.79 11.47
N THR A 30 1.66 -9.65 10.84
CA THR A 30 1.82 -9.49 9.37
C THR A 30 3.30 -9.48 8.98
N GLU A 31 3.70 -10.40 8.10
CA GLU A 31 5.10 -10.58 7.69
C GLU A 31 5.39 -9.99 6.31
N LYS A 32 4.34 -9.85 5.48
CA LYS A 32 4.41 -9.33 4.12
C LYS A 32 3.09 -8.70 3.72
N VAL A 33 3.17 -7.82 2.73
CA VAL A 33 2.03 -7.23 2.03
C VAL A 33 2.31 -7.26 0.53
N GLU A 34 1.26 -7.37 -0.27
CA GLU A 34 1.31 -7.36 -1.72
C GLU A 34 0.90 -5.98 -2.23
N VAL A 35 1.74 -5.37 -3.06
CA VAL A 35 1.51 -4.05 -3.65
C VAL A 35 1.39 -4.21 -5.15
N SER A 36 0.21 -3.93 -5.69
CA SER A 36 -0.08 -4.01 -7.12
C SER A 36 -0.20 -2.64 -7.75
N VAL A 37 0.52 -2.44 -8.86
CA VAL A 37 0.51 -1.19 -9.62
C VAL A 37 0.11 -1.51 -11.06
N PRO A 38 -1.00 -0.94 -11.58
CA PRO A 38 -1.40 -1.12 -12.97
C PRO A 38 -0.26 -0.86 -13.95
N GLY A 39 -0.07 -1.77 -14.92
CA GLY A 39 1.01 -1.71 -15.90
C GLY A 39 2.42 -2.05 -15.37
N HIS A 40 2.59 -2.28 -14.06
CA HIS A 40 3.89 -2.56 -13.44
C HIS A 40 3.91 -3.88 -12.63
N GLY A 41 2.76 -4.53 -12.47
CA GLY A 41 2.62 -5.82 -11.81
C GLY A 41 2.50 -5.73 -10.29
N MET A 42 2.61 -6.89 -9.65
CA MET A 42 2.55 -7.05 -8.19
C MET A 42 3.97 -7.19 -7.61
N ARG A 43 4.19 -6.59 -6.45
CA ARG A 43 5.41 -6.75 -5.65
C ARG A 43 5.07 -7.15 -4.23
N VAL A 44 5.88 -8.03 -3.65
CA VAL A 44 5.80 -8.37 -2.23
C VAL A 44 6.71 -7.42 -1.45
N VAL A 45 6.14 -6.72 -0.46
CA VAL A 45 6.87 -5.89 0.49
C VAL A 45 6.95 -6.65 1.81
N ARG A 46 8.16 -6.83 2.33
CA ARG A 46 8.38 -7.45 3.63
C ARG A 46 8.08 -6.46 4.74
N ILE A 47 7.43 -6.94 5.79
CA ILE A 47 7.20 -6.17 7.01
C ILE A 47 8.30 -6.53 8.02
N VAL A 48 8.97 -5.51 8.54
CA VAL A 48 9.97 -5.59 9.61
C VAL A 48 9.57 -4.61 10.70
N ASP A 49 9.47 -5.09 11.94
CA ASP A 49 9.03 -4.28 13.09
C ASP A 49 7.70 -3.54 12.86
N GLY A 50 6.76 -4.21 12.18
CA GLY A 50 5.45 -3.67 11.86
C GLY A 50 5.45 -2.65 10.73
N ARG A 51 6.55 -2.49 9.98
CA ARG A 51 6.65 -1.53 8.87
C ARG A 51 7.23 -2.16 7.61
N GLY A 52 6.71 -1.73 6.47
CA GLY A 52 7.29 -2.01 5.15
C GLY A 52 7.29 -0.74 4.31
N GLU A 53 8.35 -0.52 3.54
CA GLU A 53 8.44 0.63 2.63
C GLU A 53 8.23 0.17 1.19
N PHE A 54 7.45 0.94 0.44
CA PHE A 54 7.26 0.73 -0.98
C PHE A 54 7.67 1.98 -1.76
N GLN A 55 8.62 1.81 -2.67
CA GLN A 55 9.02 2.83 -3.63
C GLN A 55 8.12 2.76 -4.86
N VAL A 56 7.52 3.89 -5.23
CA VAL A 56 6.71 3.98 -6.46
C VAL A 56 7.63 3.72 -7.67
N PRO A 57 7.29 2.74 -8.54
CA PRO A 57 8.09 2.45 -9.72
C PRO A 57 8.25 3.67 -10.65
N PRO A 58 9.41 3.85 -11.29
CA PRO A 58 9.57 4.85 -12.33
C PRO A 58 8.53 4.67 -13.45
N GLY A 59 7.96 5.78 -13.93
CA GLY A 59 6.96 5.77 -15.00
C GLY A 59 5.50 5.72 -14.52
N VAL A 60 5.26 5.49 -13.23
CA VAL A 60 3.93 5.65 -12.63
C VAL A 60 3.58 7.13 -12.52
N ARG A 61 2.38 7.50 -12.99
CA ARG A 61 1.93 8.90 -13.07
C ARG A 61 0.79 9.20 -12.12
N GLY A 62 0.57 10.49 -11.89
CA GLY A 62 -0.59 11.04 -11.18
C GLY A 62 -1.90 10.46 -11.69
N GLY A 63 -2.79 10.11 -10.75
CA GLY A 63 -4.04 9.41 -11.03
C GLY A 63 -3.90 7.89 -11.12
N THR A 64 -2.71 7.31 -11.01
CA THR A 64 -2.56 5.85 -10.93
C THR A 64 -2.95 5.35 -9.53
N PRO A 65 -3.88 4.40 -9.39
CA PRO A 65 -4.13 3.74 -8.12
C PRO A 65 -3.04 2.69 -7.83
N ILE A 66 -2.55 2.66 -6.60
CA ILE A 66 -1.69 1.60 -6.07
C ILE A 66 -2.51 0.81 -5.07
N PHE A 67 -2.61 -0.49 -5.28
CA PHE A 67 -3.40 -1.37 -4.43
C PHE A 67 -2.50 -2.09 -3.44
N VAL A 68 -2.88 -2.10 -2.16
CA VAL A 68 -2.12 -2.80 -1.12
C VAL A 68 -3.01 -3.84 -0.44
N ASP A 69 -2.46 -5.04 -0.26
CA ASP A 69 -3.12 -6.22 0.29
C ASP A 69 -2.21 -6.94 1.31
N ASP A 70 -2.76 -7.62 2.31
CA ASP A 70 -1.97 -8.45 3.25
C ASP A 70 -1.88 -9.92 2.81
N GLY A 71 -2.62 -10.31 1.77
CA GLY A 71 -2.66 -11.68 1.24
C GLY A 71 -3.24 -12.70 2.23
N ARG A 72 -3.87 -12.25 3.32
CA ARG A 72 -4.49 -13.11 4.35
C ARG A 72 -5.99 -13.19 4.19
N VAL A 73 -6.60 -12.08 3.77
CA VAL A 73 -8.01 -12.02 3.49
C VAL A 73 -8.19 -12.14 1.97
N PRO A 74 -9.01 -13.06 1.45
CA PRO A 74 -9.40 -13.04 0.04
C PRO A 74 -10.28 -11.82 -0.21
N ASN A 75 -9.67 -10.66 -0.38
CA ASN A 75 -10.32 -9.39 -0.67
C ASN A 75 -9.63 -8.76 -1.87
N PRO A 76 -10.35 -8.15 -2.82
CA PRO A 76 -9.77 -7.55 -4.01
C PRO A 76 -9.08 -6.21 -3.71
N HIS A 77 -8.09 -6.21 -2.82
CA HIS A 77 -7.33 -5.08 -2.26
C HIS A 77 -7.96 -4.47 -0.99
N THR A 78 -7.17 -4.40 0.08
CA THR A 78 -7.63 -3.93 1.40
C THR A 78 -7.52 -2.41 1.54
N THR A 79 -6.66 -1.75 0.74
CA THR A 79 -6.53 -0.28 0.67
C THR A 79 -6.02 0.17 -0.70
N THR A 80 -6.29 1.44 -1.04
CA THR A 80 -5.81 2.09 -2.27
C THR A 80 -5.05 3.36 -1.92
N VAL A 81 -3.84 3.50 -2.45
CA VAL A 81 -3.02 4.72 -2.40
C VAL A 81 -3.04 5.37 -3.77
N TRP A 82 -3.38 6.66 -3.83
CA TRP A 82 -3.41 7.40 -5.09
C TRP A 82 -2.08 8.08 -5.36
N VAL A 83 -1.52 7.86 -6.55
CA VAL A 83 -0.37 8.66 -6.98
C VAL A 83 -0.87 10.06 -7.32
N VAL A 84 -0.32 11.06 -6.64
CA VAL A 84 -0.56 12.47 -6.95
C VAL A 84 0.57 12.96 -7.85
N GLY A 85 0.18 13.46 -9.02
CA GLY A 85 1.12 14.10 -9.93
C GLY A 85 1.64 15.37 -9.29
N GLY A 86 2.95 15.62 -9.42
CA GLY A 86 3.45 16.97 -9.16
C GLY A 86 2.74 17.91 -10.13
N GLN A 87 2.01 18.89 -9.62
CA GLN A 87 1.86 20.13 -10.38
C GLN A 87 3.29 20.62 -10.57
N SER A 88 3.89 20.38 -11.74
CA SER A 88 5.07 21.13 -12.14
C SER A 88 4.70 22.62 -12.01
N PRO A 89 5.41 23.41 -11.19
CA PRO A 89 5.31 24.86 -11.31
C PRO A 89 5.71 25.31 -12.71
#